data_AF-A0A6B2SYN3-F1
#
_entry.id   AF-A0A6B2SYN3-F1
#
_cell.length_a   1.000
_cell.length_b   1.000
_cell.length_c   1.000
_cell.angle_alpha   90.00
_cell.angle_beta   90.00
_cell.angle_gamma   90.00
#
_symmetry.space_group_name_H-M   'P 1'
#
loop_
_entity.id
_entity.type
_entity.pdbx_description
1 polymer ?
#
loop_
_entity_poly.entity_id
_entity_poly.type
_entity_poly.pdbx_seq_one_letter_code
_entity_poly.pdbx_strand_id
1 'polypeptide(L)'
;MTSLATALFGRRTRRRWIHLILGGALAMPYVFVGSVAVGPLFGDRTFFGSFGAQLSAFAVGLPLAAITALFPLTRPMSVAAVRALCAVPDESLADGPARTRAARGRTVAWFTLHLGLGGVISGMSLALPP
;
A
#
# COMPACT_ATOMS: atom_id res chain seq x y z
N MET A 1 8.88 1.51 -31.11
CA MET A 1 9.50 1.47 -29.76
C MET A 1 9.14 2.70 -28.91
N THR A 2 8.97 3.88 -29.50
CA THR A 2 8.59 5.14 -28.83
C THR A 2 7.19 5.16 -28.21
N SER A 3 6.20 4.46 -28.77
CA SER A 3 4.84 4.39 -28.18
C SER A 3 4.79 3.55 -26.90
N LEU A 4 5.54 2.44 -26.84
CA LEU A 4 5.69 1.60 -25.65
C LEU A 4 6.42 2.34 -24.53
N ALA A 5 7.51 3.06 -24.86
CA ALA A 5 8.19 3.92 -23.90
C ALA A 5 7.28 5.07 -23.42
N THR A 6 6.46 5.66 -24.29
CA THR A 6 5.50 6.71 -23.88
C THR A 6 4.32 6.14 -23.07
N ALA A 7 3.91 4.89 -23.32
CA ALA A 7 2.91 4.18 -22.52
C ALA A 7 3.45 3.76 -21.15
N LEU A 8 4.72 3.33 -21.08
CA LEU A 8 5.39 2.90 -19.85
C LEU A 8 5.93 4.09 -19.02
N PHE A 9 6.38 5.17 -19.66
CA PHE A 9 6.91 6.38 -19.01
C PHE A 9 5.99 7.60 -19.11
N GLY A 10 4.76 7.41 -19.60
CA GLY A 10 3.77 8.47 -19.70
C GLY A 10 3.40 9.05 -18.33
N ARG A 11 2.93 10.31 -18.32
CA ARG A 11 2.52 11.00 -17.07
C ARG A 11 1.52 10.19 -16.24
N ARG A 12 0.61 9.46 -16.89
CA ARG A 12 -0.38 8.59 -16.22
C ARG A 12 0.29 7.41 -15.50
N THR A 13 1.20 6.71 -16.17
CA THR A 13 1.91 5.57 -15.61
C THR A 13 2.79 5.99 -14.44
N ARG A 14 3.48 7.14 -14.56
CA ARG A 14 4.25 7.72 -13.46
C ARG A 14 3.38 8.02 -12.23
N ARG A 15 2.19 8.61 -12.41
CA ARG A 15 1.30 8.89 -11.27
C ARG A 15 0.73 7.63 -10.63
N ARG A 16 0.39 6.60 -11.42
CA ARG A 16 -0.02 5.28 -10.90
C ARG A 16 1.10 4.58 -10.14
N TRP A 17 2.34 4.71 -10.61
CA TRP A 17 3.51 4.21 -9.90
C TRP A 17 3.75 4.97 -8.58
N ILE A 18 3.63 6.30 -8.58
CA ILE A 18 3.67 7.10 -7.35
C ILE A 18 2.57 6.68 -6.36
N HIS A 19 1.37 6.37 -6.85
CA HIS A 19 0.30 5.84 -6.00
C HIS A 19 0.73 4.53 -5.31
N LEU A 20 1.37 3.60 -6.04
CA LEU A 20 1.88 2.36 -5.46
C LEU A 20 3.02 2.61 -4.44
N ILE A 21 3.95 3.52 -4.75
CA ILE A 21 5.00 3.92 -3.80
C ILE A 21 4.39 4.54 -2.54
N LEU A 22 3.36 5.38 -2.68
CA LEU A 22 2.64 5.94 -1.54
C LEU A 22 2.03 4.83 -0.68
N GLY A 23 1.46 3.79 -1.30
CA GLY A 23 1.00 2.60 -0.59
C GLY A 23 2.12 1.89 0.19
N GLY A 24 3.31 1.76 -0.40
CA GLY A 24 4.50 1.23 0.28
C GLY A 24 4.99 2.11 1.43
N ALA A 25 4.98 3.44 1.25
CA ALA A 25 5.33 4.39 2.31
C ALA A 25 4.34 4.32 3.48
N LEU A 26 3.04 4.21 3.18
CA LEU A 26 1.98 4.03 4.18
C LEU A 26 2.07 2.67 4.89
N ALA A 27 2.71 1.66 4.30
CA ALA A 27 2.93 0.37 4.94
C ALA A 27 4.00 0.42 6.05
N MET A 28 4.92 1.39 6.04
CA MET A 28 6.05 1.46 6.97
C MET A 28 5.65 1.48 8.46
N PRO A 29 4.68 2.29 8.91
CA PRO A 29 4.24 2.26 10.31
C PRO A 29 3.75 0.87 10.75
N TYR A 30 3.04 0.16 9.87
CA TYR A 30 2.54 -1.18 10.15
C TYR A 30 3.66 -2.22 10.18
N VAL A 31 4.63 -2.11 9.27
CA VAL A 31 5.84 -2.95 9.26
C VAL A 31 6.65 -2.75 10.54
N PHE A 32 6.75 -1.52 11.04
CA PHE A 32 7.45 -1.21 12.28
C PHE A 32 6.76 -1.81 13.50
N VAL A 33 5.42 -1.79 13.56
CA VAL A 33 4.69 -2.52 14.60
C VAL A 33 4.88 -4.04 14.45
N GLY A 34 4.87 -4.53 13.22
CA GLY A 34 5.15 -5.94 12.91
C GLY A 34 6.56 -6.36 13.34
N SER A 35 7.57 -5.49 13.19
CA SER A 35 8.94 -5.80 13.60
C SER A 35 9.08 -5.89 15.12
N VAL A 36 8.35 -5.08 15.89
CA VAL A 36 8.29 -5.20 17.35
C VAL A 36 7.64 -6.51 17.76
N ALA A 37 6.56 -6.93 17.09
CA ALA A 37 5.88 -8.19 17.39
C ALA A 37 6.73 -9.42 17.04
N VAL A 38 7.53 -9.32 15.98
CA VAL A 38 8.36 -10.41 15.45
C VAL A 38 9.77 -10.42 16.04
N GLY A 39 10.23 -9.30 16.61
CA GLY A 39 11.56 -9.12 17.22
C GLY A 39 11.99 -10.25 18.16
N PRO A 40 11.13 -10.71 19.10
CA PRO A 40 11.46 -11.82 20.00
C PRO A 40 11.79 -13.15 19.30
N LEU A 41 11.29 -13.37 18.06
CA LEU A 41 11.50 -14.61 17.30
C LEU A 41 12.81 -14.61 16.50
N PHE A 42 13.31 -13.44 16.11
CA PHE A 42 14.48 -13.31 15.23
C PHE A 42 15.69 -12.64 15.90
N GLY A 43 15.50 -11.97 17.04
CA GLY A 43 16.51 -11.19 17.74
C GLY A 43 16.68 -9.78 17.16
N ASP A 44 16.99 -8.81 18.02
CA ASP A 44 16.94 -7.36 17.71
C ASP A 44 17.86 -6.90 16.55
N ARG A 45 18.81 -7.74 16.10
CA ARG A 45 19.84 -7.37 15.11
C ARG A 45 19.53 -7.79 13.67
N THR A 46 18.47 -8.56 13.40
CA THR A 46 18.24 -9.15 12.07
C THR A 46 17.25 -8.42 11.19
N PHE A 47 16.55 -7.39 11.67
CA PHE A 47 15.45 -6.79 10.92
C PHE A 47 15.88 -6.16 9.57
N PHE A 48 16.99 -5.42 9.54
CA PHE A 48 17.50 -4.79 8.31
C PHE A 48 18.41 -5.71 7.48
N GLY A 49 18.88 -6.82 8.05
CA GLY A 49 19.81 -7.76 7.39
C GLY A 49 19.16 -9.04 6.88
N SER A 50 17.94 -9.37 7.33
CA SER A 50 17.22 -10.59 6.96
C SER A 50 15.96 -10.26 6.18
N PHE A 51 15.96 -10.61 4.90
CA PHE A 51 14.78 -10.52 4.05
C PHE A 51 13.57 -11.28 4.64
N GLY A 52 13.81 -12.43 5.29
CA GLY A 52 12.77 -13.20 5.97
C GLY A 52 12.14 -12.45 7.15
N ALA A 53 12.96 -11.77 7.96
CA ALA A 53 12.46 -10.96 9.07
C ALA A 53 11.63 -9.76 8.56
N GLN A 54 12.07 -9.11 7.48
CA GLN A 54 11.35 -8.00 6.87
C GLN A 54 10.01 -8.44 6.25
N LEU A 55 9.99 -9.59 5.56
CA LEU A 55 8.77 -10.17 4.97
C LEU A 55 7.77 -10.60 6.05
N SER A 56 8.25 -11.19 7.15
CA SER A 56 7.39 -11.61 8.25
C SER A 56 6.77 -10.42 8.99
N ALA A 57 7.54 -9.36 9.26
CA ALA A 57 7.00 -8.11 9.82
C ALA A 57 5.98 -7.45 8.89
N PHE A 58 6.21 -7.48 7.57
CA PHE A 58 5.23 -7.03 6.58
C PHE A 58 3.95 -7.86 6.63
N ALA A 59 4.06 -9.19 6.65
CA ALA A 59 2.92 -10.09 6.76
C ALA A 59 2.11 -9.88 8.05
N VAL A 60 2.77 -9.60 9.17
CA VAL A 60 2.12 -9.28 10.46
C VAL A 60 1.51 -7.87 10.47
N GLY A 61 2.12 -6.92 9.77
CA GLY A 61 1.60 -5.56 9.61
C GLY A 61 0.33 -5.46 8.76
N LEU A 62 0.15 -6.35 7.76
CA LEU A 62 -1.02 -6.34 6.87
C LEU A 62 -2.37 -6.49 7.60
N PRO A 63 -2.54 -7.46 8.53
CA PRO A 63 -3.74 -7.57 9.36
C PRO A 63 -4.02 -6.29 10.15
N LEU A 64 -2.98 -5.65 10.69
CA LEU A 64 -3.14 -4.40 11.43
C LEU A 64 -3.64 -3.28 10.51
N ALA A 65 -3.11 -3.18 9.30
CA ALA A 65 -3.60 -2.28 8.27
C ALA A 65 -5.04 -2.58 7.83
N ALA A 66 -5.43 -3.86 7.80
CA ALA A 66 -6.82 -4.25 7.52
C ALA A 66 -7.78 -3.77 8.61
N ILE A 67 -7.35 -3.83 9.88
CA ILE A 67 -8.13 -3.33 11.02
C ILE A 67 -8.27 -1.80 10.96
N THR A 68 -7.20 -1.06 10.66
CA THR A 68 -7.29 0.41 10.52
C THR A 68 -8.16 0.83 9.33
N ALA A 69 -8.26 0.00 8.29
CA ALA A 69 -9.15 0.26 7.17
C ALA A 69 -10.65 0.15 7.49
N LEU A 70 -11.02 -0.37 8.67
CA LEU A 70 -12.39 -0.30 9.18
C LEU A 70 -12.78 1.13 9.58
N PHE A 71 -11.80 2.02 9.76
CA PHE A 71 -12.07 3.41 10.11
C PHE A 71 -12.81 4.12 8.97
N PRO A 72 -13.92 4.84 9.24
CA PRO A 72 -14.77 5.41 8.19
C PRO A 72 -14.04 6.40 7.27
N LEU A 73 -12.97 7.02 7.78
CA LEU A 73 -12.18 8.03 7.06
C LEU A 73 -11.19 7.42 6.05
N THR A 74 -10.89 6.12 6.14
CA THR A 74 -9.94 5.46 5.23
C THR A 74 -10.46 5.44 3.81
N ARG A 75 -11.78 5.27 3.64
CA ARG A 75 -12.44 5.30 2.32
C ARG A 75 -12.30 6.65 1.62
N PRO A 76 -12.76 7.80 2.16
CA PRO A 76 -12.63 9.09 1.47
C PRO A 76 -11.18 9.49 1.21
N MET A 77 -10.25 9.21 2.14
CA MET A 77 -8.83 9.44 1.91
C MET A 77 -8.27 8.63 0.74
N SER A 78 -8.61 7.34 0.66
CA SER A 78 -8.18 6.47 -0.45
C SER A 78 -8.75 6.95 -1.80
N VAL A 79 -10.02 7.38 -1.82
CA VAL A 79 -10.66 7.89 -3.03
C VAL A 79 -10.01 9.20 -3.48
N ALA A 80 -9.73 10.12 -2.55
CA ALA A 80 -9.02 11.36 -2.85
C ALA A 80 -7.63 11.09 -3.47
N ALA A 81 -6.89 10.13 -2.91
CA ALA A 81 -5.58 9.73 -3.45
C ALA A 81 -5.70 9.15 -4.87
N VAL A 82 -6.68 8.28 -5.12
CA VAL A 82 -6.93 7.69 -6.44
C VAL A 82 -7.36 8.75 -7.45
N ARG A 83 -8.20 9.72 -7.08
CA ARG A 83 -8.60 10.81 -7.98
C ARG A 83 -7.42 11.70 -8.35
N ALA A 84 -6.62 12.10 -7.35
CA ALA A 84 -5.45 12.96 -7.57
C ALA A 84 -4.38 12.29 -8.46
N LEU A 85 -4.13 10.99 -8.26
CA LEU A 85 -3.01 10.30 -8.88
C LEU A 85 -3.41 9.46 -10.10
N CYS A 86 -4.54 8.76 -10.05
CA CYS A 86 -4.92 7.81 -11.10
C CYS A 86 -5.80 8.40 -12.21
N ALA A 87 -6.17 9.70 -12.12
CA ALA A 87 -6.99 10.40 -13.11
C ALA A 87 -8.31 9.67 -13.42
N VAL A 88 -8.97 9.20 -12.36
CA VAL A 88 -10.25 8.49 -12.40
C VAL A 88 -11.41 9.51 -12.40
N PRO A 89 -12.45 9.35 -13.25
CA PRO A 89 -13.59 10.28 -13.30
C PRO A 89 -14.30 10.37 -11.95
N ASP A 90 -14.70 11.58 -11.55
CA ASP A 90 -15.28 11.85 -10.23
C ASP A 90 -16.55 11.03 -9.96
N GLU A 91 -17.43 10.83 -10.94
CA GLU A 91 -18.66 10.04 -10.76
C GLU A 91 -18.43 8.52 -10.54
N SER A 92 -17.23 8.00 -10.80
CA SER A 92 -16.98 6.55 -10.76
C SER A 92 -16.66 5.99 -9.37
N LEU A 93 -16.37 6.86 -8.40
CA LEU A 93 -15.98 6.46 -7.04
C LEU A 93 -16.94 7.04 -6.01
N ALA A 94 -17.52 6.18 -5.19
CA ALA A 94 -18.40 6.60 -4.10
C ALA A 94 -17.58 7.12 -2.90
N ASP A 95 -17.69 8.42 -2.61
CA ASP A 95 -16.97 9.15 -1.56
C ASP A 95 -17.55 8.99 -0.15
N GLY A 96 -18.79 8.52 -0.04
CA GLY A 96 -19.48 8.44 1.25
C GLY A 96 -18.83 7.42 2.22
N PRO A 97 -19.02 7.55 3.55
CA PRO A 97 -18.58 6.55 4.51
C PRO A 97 -19.15 5.16 4.19
N ALA A 98 -18.37 4.10 4.41
CA ALA A 98 -18.83 2.72 4.23
C ALA A 98 -19.88 2.36 5.32
N ARG A 99 -21.16 2.64 5.01
CA ARG A 99 -22.30 2.45 5.91
C ARG A 99 -22.75 0.98 6.02
N THR A 100 -22.45 0.15 5.02
CA THR A 100 -22.79 -1.29 5.02
C THR A 100 -21.57 -2.16 5.28
N ARG A 101 -21.76 -3.35 5.87
CA ARG A 101 -20.65 -4.30 6.13
C ARG A 101 -19.95 -4.73 4.83
N ALA A 102 -20.70 -4.92 3.75
CA ALA A 102 -20.14 -5.23 2.43
C ALA A 102 -19.25 -4.10 1.87
N ALA A 103 -19.66 -2.83 2.04
CA ALA A 103 -18.84 -1.69 1.65
C ALA A 103 -17.56 -1.59 2.50
N ARG A 104 -17.65 -1.87 3.80
CA ARG A 104 -16.47 -1.91 4.70
C ARG A 104 -15.50 -3.00 4.28
N GLY A 105 -15.99 -4.21 4.01
CA GLY A 105 -15.16 -5.32 3.52
C GLY A 105 -14.42 -4.98 2.22
N ARG A 106 -15.10 -4.31 1.27
CA ARG A 106 -14.46 -3.83 0.04
C ARG A 106 -13.39 -2.76 0.30
N THR A 107 -13.64 -1.81 1.21
CA THR A 107 -12.64 -0.79 1.58
C THR A 107 -11.42 -1.42 2.24
N VAL A 108 -11.63 -2.34 3.18
CA VAL A 108 -10.55 -3.08 3.84
C VAL A 108 -9.74 -3.87 2.82
N ALA A 109 -10.40 -4.67 1.98
CA ALA A 109 -9.72 -5.46 0.96
C ALA A 109 -8.90 -4.58 0.00
N TRP A 110 -9.47 -3.46 -0.46
CA TRP A 110 -8.79 -2.54 -1.36
C TRP A 110 -7.60 -1.85 -0.70
N PHE A 111 -7.76 -1.36 0.53
CA PHE A 111 -6.68 -0.71 1.28
C PHE A 111 -5.53 -1.68 1.57
N THR A 112 -5.85 -2.89 2.04
CA THR A 112 -4.84 -3.92 2.29
C THR A 112 -4.14 -4.35 1.00
N LEU A 113 -4.85 -4.48 -0.12
CA LEU A 113 -4.23 -4.72 -1.44
C LEU A 113 -3.31 -3.58 -1.86
N HIS A 114 -3.72 -2.33 -1.63
CA HIS A 114 -2.93 -1.14 -1.96
C HIS A 114 -1.61 -1.09 -1.17
N LEU A 115 -1.66 -1.33 0.15
CA LEU A 115 -0.46 -1.39 0.98
C LEU A 115 0.40 -2.62 0.67
N GLY A 116 -0.25 -3.78 0.46
CA GLY A 116 0.39 -5.04 0.10
C GLY A 116 1.20 -4.92 -1.19
N LEU A 117 0.54 -4.54 -2.28
CA LEU A 117 1.19 -4.40 -3.58
C LEU A 117 2.13 -3.19 -3.60
N GLY A 118 1.78 -2.10 -2.94
CA GLY A 118 2.62 -0.90 -2.83
C GLY A 118 3.93 -1.18 -2.09
N GLY A 119 3.88 -1.94 -1.00
CA GLY A 119 5.07 -2.38 -0.26
C GLY A 119 5.99 -3.24 -1.10
N VAL A 120 5.45 -4.23 -1.82
CA VAL A 120 6.23 -5.09 -2.71
C VAL A 120 6.88 -4.28 -3.84
N ILE A 121 6.13 -3.42 -4.52
CA ILE A 121 6.66 -2.63 -5.65
C ILE A 121 7.67 -1.60 -5.16
N SER A 122 7.44 -0.96 -4.02
CA SER A 122 8.39 -0.03 -3.40
C SER A 122 9.69 -0.76 -3.00
N GLY A 123 9.57 -1.95 -2.41
CA GLY A 123 10.72 -2.79 -2.06
C GLY A 123 11.52 -3.21 -3.30
N MET A 124 10.85 -3.68 -4.36
CA MET A 124 11.50 -4.01 -5.63
C MET A 124 12.20 -2.79 -6.24
N SER A 125 11.56 -1.62 -6.21
CA SER A 125 12.13 -0.38 -6.74
C SER A 125 13.39 0.08 -5.98
N LEU A 126 13.48 -0.22 -4.68
CA LEU A 126 14.66 0.07 -3.85
C LEU A 126 15.76 -0.99 -3.98
N ALA A 127 15.40 -2.24 -4.28
CA ALA A 127 16.33 -3.35 -4.41
C ALA A 127 17.02 -3.40 -5.79
N LEU A 128 16.48 -2.71 -6.79
CA LEU A 128 17.10 -2.55 -8.10
C LEU A 128 18.19 -1.48 -8.02
N PRO A 129 19.49 -1.83 -8.12
CA PRO A 129 20.54 -0.83 -8.23
C PRO A 129 20.38 -0.02 -9.54
N PRO A 130 20.75 1.27 -9.55
CA PRO A 130 20.62 2.16 -10.71
C PRO A 130 21.49 1.76 -11.90
#